data_AF-A0A7S3F7G9-F1
#
_entry.id   AF-A0A7S3F7G9-F1
#
_cell.length_a   1.000
_cell.length_b   1.000
_cell.length_c   1.000
_cell.angle_alpha   90.00
_cell.angle_beta   90.00
_cell.angle_gamma   90.00
#
_symmetry.space_group_name_H-M   'P 1'
#
loop_
_entity.id
_entity.type
_entity.pdbx_description
1 polymer ?
#
loop_
_entity_poly.entity_id
_entity_poly.type
_entity_poly.pdbx_seq_one_letter_code
_entity_poly.pdbx_strand_id
1 'polypeptide(L)'
;MFKLLVCTLSVASALKVEPALPKPALTKALALRGGLTLEQTSLLGVVYQGGFGVTLLADPEFFFGKDGIIPYFKSPVGPVGMFFGRGFGACLLALAAGHFLDGPSKSLCKLWAVAAVGIFFPMIKGLMDPENFINYMYKMQIAVHLIVTYLFAKAAALI
;
A
#
# COMPACT_ATOMS: atom_id res chain seq x y z
N MET A 1 -25.45 8.70 -8.81
CA MET A 1 -25.84 8.43 -7.40
C MET A 1 -25.55 7.00 -6.96
N PHE A 2 -25.83 5.96 -7.75
CA PHE A 2 -25.54 4.55 -7.40
C PHE A 2 -24.05 4.23 -7.12
N LYS A 3 -23.12 4.91 -7.80
CA LYS A 3 -21.66 4.70 -7.64
C LYS A 3 -21.09 5.28 -6.34
N LEU A 4 -21.68 6.36 -5.80
CA LEU A 4 -21.32 6.90 -4.49
C LEU A 4 -21.91 6.04 -3.36
N LEU A 5 -23.10 5.47 -3.57
CA LEU A 5 -23.77 4.61 -2.60
C LEU A 5 -22.95 3.35 -2.27
N VAL A 6 -22.32 2.73 -3.28
CA VAL A 6 -21.47 1.54 -3.10
C VAL A 6 -20.17 1.87 -2.35
N CYS A 7 -19.55 3.03 -2.62
CA CYS A 7 -18.36 3.49 -1.89
C CYS A 7 -18.68 3.87 -0.43
N THR A 8 -19.87 4.40 -0.14
CA THR A 8 -20.30 4.65 1.25
C THR A 8 -20.71 3.38 1.98
N LEU A 9 -21.26 2.37 1.28
CA LEU A 9 -21.68 1.10 1.89
C LEU A 9 -20.51 0.19 2.26
N SER A 10 -19.37 0.26 1.55
CA SER A 10 -18.16 -0.47 1.94
C SER A 10 -17.43 0.13 3.15
N VAL A 11 -17.63 1.42 3.45
CA VAL A 11 -17.12 2.08 4.66
C VAL A 11 -18.11 1.92 5.83
N ALA A 12 -19.42 1.92 5.57
CA ALA A 12 -20.45 1.81 6.59
C ALA A 12 -20.55 0.41 7.23
N SER A 13 -20.16 -0.68 6.54
CA SER A 13 -20.21 -2.03 7.14
C SER A 13 -19.09 -2.30 8.15
N ALA A 14 -18.08 -1.42 8.24
CA ALA A 14 -17.02 -1.47 9.25
C ALA A 14 -17.36 -0.68 10.54
N LEU A 15 -18.41 0.15 10.53
CA LEU A 15 -18.79 1.04 11.63
C LEU A 15 -19.76 0.40 12.64
N LYS A 16 -19.46 -0.81 13.13
CA LYS A 16 -20.00 -1.24 14.43
C LYS A 16 -19.00 -0.85 15.52
N VAL A 17 -19.20 0.38 16.01
CA VAL A 17 -18.44 0.99 17.11
C VAL A 17 -18.85 0.32 18.42
N GLU A 18 -17.95 -0.46 19.02
CA GLU A 18 -17.96 -0.67 20.47
C GLU A 18 -16.99 0.33 21.12
N PRO A 19 -17.31 0.86 22.32
CA PRO A 19 -16.44 1.79 23.01
C PRO A 19 -15.18 1.05 23.51
N ALA A 20 -14.00 1.50 23.08
CA ALA A 20 -12.72 0.96 23.53
C ALA A 20 -12.48 1.28 25.02
N LEU A 21 -12.46 0.22 25.85
CA LEU A 21 -12.04 0.25 27.26
C LEU A 21 -10.53 0.53 27.40
N PRO A 22 -10.06 1.02 28.57
CA PRO A 22 -8.74 1.65 28.71
C PRO A 22 -7.58 0.65 28.57
N LYS A 23 -6.54 1.06 27.82
CA LYS A 23 -5.29 0.32 27.57
C LYS A 23 -4.47 0.11 28.87
N PRO A 24 -4.04 -1.13 29.18
CA PRO A 24 -2.90 -1.36 30.07
C PRO A 24 -1.61 -1.67 29.29
N ALA A 25 -0.53 -1.07 29.80
CA ALA A 25 0.89 -1.11 29.45
C ALA A 25 1.41 -2.20 28.48
N LEU A 26 2.13 -1.72 27.45
CA LEU A 26 2.98 -2.49 26.56
C LEU A 26 4.11 -3.16 27.36
N THR A 27 4.01 -4.49 27.55
CA THR A 27 5.07 -5.30 28.12
C THR A 27 6.26 -5.35 27.17
N LYS A 28 7.35 -4.67 27.54
CA LYS A 28 8.67 -4.69 26.86
C LYS A 28 9.23 -6.11 26.62
N ALA A 29 8.65 -7.13 27.25
CA ALA A 29 9.01 -8.54 27.06
C ALA A 29 8.59 -9.12 25.69
N LEU A 30 7.56 -8.57 25.01
CA LEU A 30 7.18 -9.03 23.66
C LEU A 30 8.04 -8.43 22.53
N ALA A 31 8.79 -7.36 22.82
CA ALA A 31 9.66 -6.70 21.84
C ALA A 31 10.89 -7.54 21.44
N LEU A 32 11.21 -8.59 22.21
CA LEU A 32 12.40 -9.42 22.01
C LEU A 32 12.17 -10.68 21.13
N ARG A 33 11.01 -10.84 20.49
CA ARG A 33 10.74 -11.95 19.55
C ARG A 33 10.90 -11.59 18.05
N GLY A 34 11.59 -10.48 17.75
CA GLY A 34 12.10 -10.20 16.41
C GLY A 34 11.06 -9.81 15.35
N GLY A 35 10.00 -9.09 15.73
CA GLY A 35 8.98 -8.60 14.80
C GLY A 35 8.53 -7.17 15.10
N LEU A 36 8.01 -6.48 14.08
CA LEU A 36 7.35 -5.19 14.25
C LEU A 36 6.03 -5.39 15.01
N THR A 37 5.69 -4.44 15.88
CA THR A 37 4.37 -4.37 16.52
C THR A 37 3.29 -4.08 15.49
N LEU A 38 2.02 -4.34 15.83
CA LEU A 38 0.89 -4.04 14.94
C LEU A 38 0.84 -2.55 14.55
N GLU A 39 1.12 -1.66 15.50
CA GLU A 39 1.24 -0.21 15.28
C GLU A 39 2.31 0.11 14.24
N GLN A 40 3.54 -0.39 14.47
CA GLN A 40 4.68 -0.15 13.58
C GLN A 40 4.44 -0.71 12.17
N THR A 41 3.85 -1.91 12.08
CA THR A 41 3.52 -2.51 10.78
C THR A 41 2.42 -1.74 10.06
N SER A 42 1.41 -1.26 10.79
CA SER A 42 0.36 -0.43 10.19
C SER A 42 0.93 0.90 9.69
N LEU A 43 1.81 1.54 10.46
CA LEU A 43 2.48 2.78 10.07
C LEU A 43 3.42 2.56 8.88
N LEU A 44 4.11 1.42 8.82
CA LEU A 44 4.88 1.01 7.65
C LEU A 44 3.98 0.92 6.41
N GLY A 45 2.76 0.40 6.55
CA GLY A 45 1.75 0.39 5.49
C GLY A 45 1.40 1.79 5.00
N VAL A 46 1.22 2.74 5.91
CA VAL A 46 0.96 4.16 5.57
C VAL A 46 2.13 4.76 4.81
N VAL A 47 3.37 4.60 5.30
CA VAL A 47 4.55 5.17 4.65
C VAL A 47 4.75 4.55 3.27
N TYR A 48 4.62 3.23 3.17
CA TYR A 48 4.87 2.49 1.95
C TYR A 48 3.78 2.72 0.89
N GLN A 49 2.54 2.37 1.21
CA GLN A 49 1.42 2.44 0.28
C GLN A 49 0.90 3.88 0.16
N GLY A 50 0.78 4.60 1.27
CA GLY A 50 0.33 6.00 1.26
C GLY A 50 1.35 6.93 0.62
N GLY A 51 2.66 6.77 0.90
CA GLY A 51 3.70 7.57 0.24
C GLY A 51 3.73 7.36 -1.28
N PHE A 52 3.66 6.10 -1.72
CA PHE A 52 3.52 5.78 -3.15
C PHE A 52 2.18 6.30 -3.72
N GLY A 53 1.11 6.22 -2.94
CA GLY A 53 -0.21 6.71 -3.33
C GLY A 53 -0.25 8.23 -3.56
N VAL A 54 0.38 9.01 -2.69
CA VAL A 54 0.46 10.48 -2.82
C VAL A 54 1.23 10.88 -4.08
N THR A 55 2.38 10.24 -4.32
CA THR A 55 3.22 10.55 -5.50
C THR A 55 2.50 10.23 -6.81
N LEU A 56 1.82 9.08 -6.88
CA LEU A 56 0.96 8.73 -8.01
C LEU A 56 -0.26 9.64 -8.17
N LEU A 57 -0.89 10.07 -7.07
CA LEU A 57 -2.06 10.94 -7.15
C LEU A 57 -1.69 12.34 -7.63
N ALA A 58 -0.56 12.87 -7.16
CA ALA A 58 -0.08 14.20 -7.51
C ALA A 58 0.39 14.25 -8.98
N ASP A 59 1.43 13.49 -9.31
CA ASP A 59 2.06 13.57 -10.63
C ASP A 59 2.85 12.29 -10.98
N PRO A 60 2.21 11.28 -11.58
CA PRO A 60 2.89 10.04 -11.98
C PRO A 60 4.08 10.25 -12.91
N GLU A 61 4.02 11.23 -13.82
CA GLU A 61 5.09 11.48 -14.79
C GLU A 61 6.31 12.08 -14.10
N PHE A 62 6.10 13.10 -13.26
CA PHE A 62 7.19 13.74 -12.53
C PHE A 62 7.91 12.78 -11.57
N PHE A 63 7.17 11.89 -10.89
CA PHE A 63 7.80 10.97 -9.94
C PHE A 63 8.38 9.73 -10.62
N PHE A 64 7.68 9.13 -11.59
CA PHE A 64 7.98 7.78 -12.09
C PHE A 64 8.14 7.67 -13.61
N GLY A 65 7.87 8.74 -14.36
CA GLY A 65 8.03 8.79 -15.80
C GLY A 65 9.49 8.64 -16.25
N LYS A 66 9.71 8.71 -17.57
CA LYS A 66 11.02 8.50 -18.19
C LYS A 66 12.13 9.34 -17.54
N ASP A 67 11.83 10.61 -17.30
CA ASP A 67 12.75 11.59 -16.74
C ASP A 67 12.38 11.97 -15.29
N GLY A 68 11.61 11.10 -14.62
CA GLY A 68 11.13 11.33 -13.26
C GLY A 68 12.20 11.17 -12.18
N ILE A 69 11.83 11.48 -10.92
CA ILE A 69 12.77 11.35 -9.78
C ILE A 69 13.20 9.89 -9.57
N ILE A 70 12.26 8.95 -9.73
CA ILE A 70 12.50 7.51 -9.60
C ILE A 70 11.92 6.83 -10.86
N PRO A 71 12.62 6.84 -12.00
CA PRO A 71 12.05 6.35 -13.25
C PRO A 71 11.69 4.85 -13.22
N TYR A 72 10.47 4.53 -13.65
CA TYR A 72 9.99 3.16 -13.90
C TYR A 72 9.88 2.85 -15.39
N PHE A 73 9.59 3.86 -16.21
CA PHE A 73 9.31 3.72 -17.64
C PHE A 73 10.48 4.26 -18.47
N LYS A 74 10.66 3.72 -19.67
CA LYS A 74 11.63 4.24 -20.67
C LYS A 74 11.00 5.27 -21.61
N SER A 75 9.68 5.43 -21.53
CA SER A 75 8.86 6.31 -22.36
C SER A 75 7.94 7.15 -21.47
N PRO A 76 7.48 8.32 -21.94
CA PRO A 76 6.54 9.14 -21.19
C PRO A 76 5.25 8.38 -20.84
N VAL A 77 4.73 8.61 -19.64
CA VAL A 77 3.47 8.04 -19.18
C VAL A 77 2.34 8.73 -19.95
N GLY A 78 1.81 8.05 -20.97
CA GLY A 78 0.72 8.58 -21.79
C GLY A 78 -0.57 8.88 -20.99
N PRO A 79 -1.56 9.54 -21.60
CA PRO A 79 -2.77 10.02 -20.90
C PRO A 79 -3.53 8.93 -20.13
N VAL A 80 -3.60 7.72 -20.69
CA VAL A 80 -4.23 6.56 -20.05
C VAL A 80 -3.42 6.12 -18.82
N GLY A 81 -2.10 6.06 -18.93
CA GLY A 81 -1.21 5.74 -17.81
C GLY A 81 -1.32 6.77 -16.69
N MET A 82 -1.44 8.06 -17.02
CA MET A 82 -1.64 9.13 -16.04
C MET A 82 -2.97 8.99 -15.29
N PHE A 83 -4.05 8.68 -16.01
CA PHE A 83 -5.36 8.45 -15.39
C PHE A 83 -5.33 7.26 -14.42
N PHE A 84 -4.79 6.11 -14.87
CA PHE A 84 -4.68 4.93 -14.02
C PHE A 84 -3.72 5.12 -12.85
N GLY A 85 -2.59 5.82 -13.06
CA GLY A 85 -1.64 6.16 -12.02
C GLY A 85 -2.32 6.97 -10.91
N ARG A 86 -3.02 8.04 -11.26
CA ARG A 86 -3.75 8.88 -10.30
C ARG A 86 -4.86 8.12 -9.58
N GLY A 87 -5.65 7.35 -10.31
CA GLY A 87 -6.71 6.52 -9.74
C GLY A 87 -6.17 5.48 -8.75
N PHE A 88 -5.08 4.80 -9.11
CA PHE A 88 -4.41 3.86 -8.23
C PHE A 88 -3.83 4.55 -7.00
N GLY A 89 -3.21 5.72 -7.19
CA GLY A 89 -2.69 6.54 -6.09
C GLY A 89 -3.78 6.94 -5.08
N ALA A 90 -4.95 7.35 -5.57
CA ALA A 90 -6.10 7.64 -4.71
C ALA A 90 -6.55 6.43 -3.89
N CYS A 91 -6.59 5.24 -4.48
CA CYS A 91 -6.95 4.00 -3.77
C CYS A 91 -5.95 3.67 -2.66
N LEU A 92 -4.64 3.79 -2.93
CA LEU A 92 -3.61 3.53 -1.92
C LEU A 92 -3.65 4.55 -0.78
N LEU A 93 -3.88 5.82 -1.11
CA LEU A 93 -4.04 6.87 -0.10
C LEU A 93 -5.28 6.65 0.76
N ALA A 94 -6.41 6.22 0.17
CA ALA A 94 -7.62 5.89 0.91
C ALA A 94 -7.39 4.71 1.89
N LEU A 95 -6.68 3.67 1.46
CA LEU A 95 -6.28 2.59 2.37
C LEU A 95 -5.36 3.11 3.50
N ALA A 96 -4.46 4.04 3.18
CA ALA A 96 -3.51 4.59 4.16
C ALA A 96 -4.22 5.42 5.22
N ALA A 97 -5.27 6.16 4.83
CA ALA A 97 -6.13 6.88 5.76
C ALA A 97 -6.79 5.96 6.79
N GLY A 98 -7.03 4.68 6.47
CA GLY A 98 -7.61 3.70 7.40
C GLY A 98 -6.82 3.56 8.70
N HIS A 99 -5.50 3.72 8.67
CA HIS A 99 -4.69 3.74 9.89
C HIS A 99 -5.05 4.90 10.83
N PHE A 100 -5.33 6.08 10.27
CA PHE A 100 -5.62 7.29 11.05
C PHE A 100 -7.10 7.39 11.45
N LEU A 101 -8.00 6.80 10.65
CA LEU A 101 -9.44 6.83 10.91
C LEU A 101 -9.85 5.75 11.91
N ASP A 102 -9.39 4.52 11.73
CA ASP A 102 -9.83 3.35 12.51
C ASP A 102 -8.73 2.78 13.41
N GLY A 103 -7.51 3.32 13.33
CA GLY A 103 -6.35 2.82 14.05
C GLY A 103 -5.69 1.59 13.42
N PRO A 104 -4.55 1.15 13.98
CA PRO A 104 -3.89 -0.07 13.51
C PRO A 104 -4.74 -1.31 13.83
N SER A 105 -4.97 -2.16 12.83
CA SER A 105 -5.73 -3.41 13.00
C SER A 105 -5.15 -4.54 12.17
N LYS A 106 -5.39 -5.79 12.60
CA LYS A 106 -5.02 -6.98 11.81
C LYS A 106 -5.73 -6.96 10.46
N SER A 107 -6.97 -6.51 10.40
CA SER A 107 -7.75 -6.38 9.16
C SER A 107 -7.10 -5.40 8.19
N LEU A 108 -6.61 -4.26 8.68
CA LEU A 108 -5.87 -3.30 7.87
C LEU A 108 -4.55 -3.91 7.35
N CYS A 109 -3.80 -4.63 8.20
CA CYS A 109 -2.62 -5.38 7.76
C CYS A 109 -2.95 -6.48 6.73
N LYS A 110 -4.13 -7.13 6.80
CA LYS A 110 -4.58 -8.08 5.76
C LYS A 110 -4.81 -7.37 4.43
N LEU A 111 -5.46 -6.21 4.44
CA LEU A 111 -5.65 -5.40 3.22
C LEU A 111 -4.30 -5.01 2.62
N TRP A 112 -3.33 -4.63 3.45
CA TRP A 112 -1.97 -4.35 3.00
C TRP A 112 -1.26 -5.54 2.39
N ALA A 113 -1.37 -6.72 3.01
CA ALA A 113 -0.79 -7.95 2.48
C ALA A 113 -1.42 -8.32 1.12
N VAL A 114 -2.75 -8.25 1.01
CA VAL A 114 -3.46 -8.55 -0.25
C VAL A 114 -3.07 -7.55 -1.35
N ALA A 115 -3.04 -6.25 -1.03
CA ALA A 115 -2.62 -5.23 -1.99
C ALA A 115 -1.17 -5.45 -2.46
N ALA A 116 -0.27 -5.78 -1.53
CA ALA A 116 1.14 -6.06 -1.83
C ALA A 116 1.33 -7.33 -2.68
N VAL A 117 0.52 -8.36 -2.46
CA VAL A 117 0.53 -9.57 -3.32
C VAL A 117 0.00 -9.26 -4.71
N GLY A 118 -1.12 -8.53 -4.82
CA GLY A 118 -1.79 -8.27 -6.09
C GLY A 118 -0.92 -7.52 -7.09
N ILE A 119 0.02 -6.70 -6.61
CA ILE A 119 0.89 -5.88 -7.46
C ILE A 119 2.13 -6.63 -7.99
N PHE A 120 2.42 -7.85 -7.51
CA PHE A 120 3.48 -8.67 -8.12
C PHE A 120 3.18 -9.01 -9.58
N PHE A 121 1.90 -9.20 -9.95
CA PHE A 121 1.54 -9.51 -11.32
C PHE A 121 1.97 -8.41 -12.32
N PRO A 122 1.59 -7.13 -12.15
CA PRO A 122 2.07 -6.07 -13.03
C PRO A 122 3.59 -5.85 -12.93
N MET A 123 4.23 -6.10 -11.78
CA MET A 123 5.71 -6.00 -11.69
C MET A 123 6.43 -7.06 -12.51
N ILE A 124 5.96 -8.31 -12.46
CA ILE A 124 6.51 -9.41 -13.27
C ILE A 124 6.30 -9.09 -14.75
N LYS A 125 5.13 -8.56 -15.12
CA LYS A 125 4.90 -8.09 -16.50
C LYS A 125 5.88 -6.98 -16.92
N GLY A 126 6.18 -6.03 -16.03
CA GLY A 126 7.20 -5.00 -16.28
C GLY A 126 8.60 -5.59 -16.50
N LEU A 127 8.99 -6.63 -15.75
CA LEU A 127 10.27 -7.32 -15.97
C LEU A 127 10.35 -8.01 -17.33
N MET A 128 9.24 -8.60 -17.78
CA MET A 128 9.13 -9.31 -19.05
C MET A 128 9.13 -8.36 -20.26
N ASP A 129 9.07 -7.05 -20.04
CA ASP A 129 9.07 -6.02 -21.08
C ASP A 129 10.24 -5.04 -20.88
N PRO A 130 11.49 -5.47 -21.15
CA PRO A 130 12.67 -4.63 -21.02
C PRO A 130 12.67 -3.42 -21.98
N GLU A 131 11.88 -3.44 -23.04
CA GLU A 131 11.86 -2.35 -24.04
C GLU A 131 11.15 -1.11 -23.49
N ASN A 132 10.08 -1.31 -22.71
CA ASN A 132 9.29 -0.21 -22.17
C ASN A 132 9.60 0.13 -20.70
N PHE A 133 10.17 -0.80 -19.95
CA PHE A 133 10.34 -0.67 -18.49
C PHE A 133 11.79 -0.76 -18.04
N ILE A 134 12.11 -0.05 -16.94
CA ILE A 134 13.44 -0.06 -16.33
C ILE A 134 13.59 -1.31 -15.47
N ASN A 135 14.14 -2.35 -16.08
CA ASN A 135 14.21 -3.70 -15.51
C ASN A 135 14.83 -3.76 -14.10
N TYR A 136 15.91 -3.00 -13.84
CA TYR A 136 16.53 -2.95 -12.52
C TYR A 136 15.59 -2.38 -11.44
N MET A 137 14.80 -1.36 -11.77
CA MET A 137 13.83 -0.76 -10.85
C MET A 137 12.77 -1.79 -10.42
N TYR A 138 12.23 -2.54 -11.37
CA TYR A 138 11.24 -3.59 -11.07
C TYR A 138 11.82 -4.74 -10.24
N LYS A 139 13.09 -5.12 -10.44
CA LYS A 139 13.76 -6.12 -9.57
C LYS A 139 13.87 -5.62 -8.14
N MET A 140 14.29 -4.36 -7.96
CA MET A 140 14.36 -3.72 -6.65
C MET A 140 12.98 -3.62 -6.00
N GLN A 141 11.96 -3.22 -6.78
CA GLN A 141 10.59 -3.11 -6.30
C GLN A 141 10.04 -4.46 -5.82
N ILE A 142 10.32 -5.56 -6.53
CA ILE A 142 9.92 -6.92 -6.13
C ILE A 142 10.60 -7.31 -4.82
N ALA A 143 11.90 -7.05 -4.67
CA ALA A 143 12.62 -7.37 -3.44
C ALA A 143 12.02 -6.63 -2.23
N VAL A 144 11.76 -5.33 -2.36
CA VAL A 144 11.11 -4.53 -1.32
C VAL A 144 9.69 -5.02 -1.06
N HIS A 145 8.91 -5.32 -2.12
CA HIS A 145 7.55 -5.82 -1.99
C HIS A 145 7.47 -7.15 -1.23
N LEU A 146 8.41 -8.06 -1.46
CA LEU A 146 8.46 -9.34 -0.73
C LEU A 146 8.64 -9.11 0.76
N ILE A 147 9.53 -8.20 1.15
CA ILE A 147 9.78 -7.87 2.56
C ILE A 147 8.52 -7.28 3.20
N VAL A 148 7.91 -6.26 2.59
CA VAL A 148 6.73 -5.61 3.18
C VAL A 148 5.52 -6.55 3.18
N THR A 149 5.35 -7.39 2.16
CA THR A 149 4.30 -8.41 2.11
C THR A 149 4.44 -9.38 3.28
N TYR A 150 5.67 -9.87 3.54
CA TYR A 150 5.94 -10.73 4.69
C TYR A 150 5.59 -10.05 6.00
N LEU A 151 6.01 -8.80 6.20
CA LEU A 151 5.73 -8.04 7.42
C LEU A 151 4.22 -7.82 7.62
N PHE A 152 3.49 -7.45 6.57
CA PHE A 152 2.04 -7.28 6.63
C PHE A 152 1.33 -8.61 6.91
N ALA A 153 1.71 -9.68 6.22
CA ALA A 153 1.11 -11.01 6.40
C ALA A 153 1.34 -11.55 7.82
N LYS A 154 2.55 -11.37 8.36
CA LYS A 154 2.89 -11.75 9.74
C LYS A 154 2.09 -10.95 10.77
N ALA A 155 2.01 -9.63 10.63
CA ALA A 155 1.21 -8.80 11.54
C ALA A 155 -0.30 -9.08 11.44
N ALA A 156 -0.76 -9.49 10.26
CA ALA A 156 -2.12 -9.93 9.98
C ALA A 156 -2.44 -11.35 10.50
N ALA A 157 -1.44 -12.10 10.99
CA ALA A 157 -1.54 -13.51 11.35
C ALA A 157 -2.04 -14.39 10.19
N LEU A 158 -1.54 -14.13 8.97
CA LEU A 158 -1.76 -14.97 7.79
C LEU A 158 -0.68 -16.05 7.63
N ILE A 159 0.49 -15.83 8.23
CA ILE A 159 1.66 -16.72 8.28
C ILE A 159 2.37 -16.59 9.62
#